data_AF-A0A9X8EB97-F1
#
_entry.id   AF-A0A9X8EB97-F1
#
_cell.length_a   1.000
_cell.length_b   1.000
_cell.length_c   1.000
_cell.angle_alpha   90.00
_cell.angle_beta   90.00
_cell.angle_gamma   90.00
#
_symmetry.space_group_name_H-M   'P 1'
#
loop_
_entity.id
_entity.type
_entity.pdbx_description
1 polymer ?
#
loop_
_entity_poly.entity_id
_entity_poly.type
_entity_poly.pdbx_seq_one_letter_code
_entity_poly.pdbx_strand_id
1 'polypeptide(L)'
;MGTTGSVEQRNAIKDVVMISDSKKRSKDDIMRVLQTFCNVFPLEVPDGRRRRTDSSEEHAAAASMDVKEKRLFDSVHRLLKTAVDTTATSSTADESDVVLMILDTFKRLLQWRELHKLVPKYSIKPFLTCMMWSPQLASSVLQVFLMMKTRPTGLKSTEVGDKMEMLNKRTFADDLGFQVLGSLLAQHHPSSVLLPSSTAEPILQASLRIFHWTYVGNKHTSDAVTLDRVTDALLNARLTLLHLAHHRPSPSSSSYPPPSSPSLRHIAADLLLELFSVADVAQVTVLQDTARDCGALLYMLSDALDTDIH
;
A
#
# COMPACT_ATOMS: atom_id res chain seq x y z
N MET A 1 7.21 -32.86 -3.43
CA MET A 1 6.47 -31.75 -4.06
C MET A 1 7.03 -30.40 -3.59
N GLY A 2 8.27 -30.06 -3.97
CA GLY A 2 8.93 -28.86 -3.42
C GLY A 2 10.34 -28.62 -3.93
N THR A 3 10.61 -28.95 -5.20
CA THR A 3 11.83 -28.48 -5.85
C THR A 3 11.55 -27.11 -6.44
N THR A 4 12.13 -26.10 -5.81
CA THR A 4 12.30 -24.74 -6.32
C THR A 4 12.81 -24.76 -7.76
N GLY A 5 12.09 -24.12 -8.70
CA GLY A 5 12.45 -24.09 -10.13
C GLY A 5 11.77 -25.15 -10.99
N SER A 6 10.54 -25.56 -10.62
CA SER A 6 9.70 -26.44 -11.45
C SER A 6 9.63 -25.91 -12.89
N VAL A 7 9.55 -26.82 -13.87
CA VAL A 7 9.35 -26.47 -15.29
C VAL A 7 8.13 -25.57 -15.45
N GLU A 8 7.08 -25.82 -14.66
CA GLU A 8 5.85 -25.03 -14.62
C GLU A 8 6.09 -23.58 -14.18
N GLN A 9 6.89 -23.37 -13.14
CA GLN A 9 7.28 -22.03 -12.67
C GLN A 9 8.06 -21.27 -13.74
N ARG A 10 9.01 -21.94 -14.40
CA ARG A 10 9.82 -21.33 -15.46
C ARG A 10 8.96 -20.96 -16.68
N ASN A 11 8.02 -21.83 -17.05
CA ASN A 11 7.09 -21.58 -18.15
C ASN A 11 6.16 -20.42 -17.83
N ALA A 12 5.54 -20.40 -16.64
CA ALA A 12 4.67 -19.32 -16.22
C ALA A 12 5.38 -17.95 -16.23
N ILE A 13 6.63 -17.88 -15.76
CA ILE A 13 7.43 -16.65 -15.83
C ILE A 13 7.68 -16.24 -17.29
N LYS A 14 8.08 -17.21 -18.14
CA LYS A 14 8.35 -16.95 -19.56
C LYS A 14 7.11 -16.44 -20.28
N ASP A 15 5.95 -17.03 -20.01
CA ASP A 15 4.69 -16.65 -20.64
C ASP A 15 4.27 -15.23 -20.27
N VAL A 16 4.44 -14.83 -18.99
CA VAL A 16 4.19 -13.45 -18.53
C VAL A 16 5.12 -12.45 -19.23
N VAL A 17 6.40 -12.79 -19.38
CA VAL A 17 7.36 -11.94 -20.10
C VAL A 17 6.99 -11.83 -21.58
N MET A 18 6.61 -12.94 -22.22
CA MET A 18 6.24 -12.97 -23.63
C MET A 18 4.95 -12.19 -23.92
N ILE A 19 3.91 -12.32 -23.09
CA ILE A 19 2.65 -11.59 -23.28
C ILE A 19 2.83 -10.07 -23.05
N SER A 20 3.75 -9.68 -22.17
CA SER A 20 4.13 -8.29 -21.93
C SER A 20 4.84 -7.66 -23.13
N ASP A 21 5.69 -8.42 -23.82
CA ASP A 21 6.44 -7.98 -25.01
C ASP A 21 5.60 -8.03 -26.31
N SER A 22 4.44 -8.71 -26.32
CA SER A 22 3.58 -8.83 -27.49
C SER A 22 2.82 -7.55 -27.82
N LYS A 23 2.84 -7.16 -29.11
CA LYS A 23 2.10 -6.00 -29.66
C LYS A 23 0.61 -6.28 -29.91
N LYS A 24 0.23 -7.54 -30.12
CA LYS A 24 -1.15 -7.97 -30.36
C LYS A 24 -1.50 -9.00 -29.31
N ARG A 25 -2.25 -8.58 -28.30
CA ARG A 25 -2.70 -9.42 -27.18
C ARG A 25 -4.17 -9.17 -26.94
N SER A 26 -4.94 -10.23 -26.74
CA SER A 26 -6.33 -10.12 -26.31
C SER A 26 -6.40 -10.00 -24.79
N LYS A 27 -7.47 -9.38 -24.27
CA LYS A 27 -7.79 -9.34 -22.84
C LYS A 27 -7.78 -10.76 -22.24
N ASP A 28 -8.37 -11.72 -22.95
CA ASP A 28 -8.47 -13.12 -22.54
C ASP A 28 -7.10 -13.81 -22.43
N ASP A 29 -6.16 -13.51 -23.34
CA ASP A 29 -4.81 -14.09 -23.28
C ASP A 29 -4.03 -13.58 -22.09
N ILE A 30 -4.13 -12.28 -21.79
CA ILE A 30 -3.49 -11.69 -20.60
C ILE A 30 -4.06 -12.35 -19.34
N MET A 31 -5.39 -12.40 -19.22
CA MET A 31 -6.07 -12.99 -18.08
C MET A 31 -5.67 -14.45 -17.86
N ARG A 32 -5.63 -15.25 -18.93
CA ARG A 32 -5.26 -16.68 -18.85
C ARG A 32 -3.81 -16.87 -18.39
N VAL A 33 -2.88 -16.09 -18.94
CA VAL A 33 -1.45 -16.19 -18.58
C VAL A 33 -1.23 -15.77 -17.13
N LEU A 34 -1.82 -14.66 -16.70
CA LEU A 34 -1.70 -14.19 -15.32
C LEU A 34 -2.40 -15.12 -14.33
N GLN A 35 -3.56 -15.68 -14.67
CA GLN A 35 -4.22 -16.69 -13.84
C GLN A 35 -3.34 -17.94 -13.67
N THR A 36 -2.72 -18.41 -14.76
CA THR A 36 -1.80 -19.54 -14.72
C THR A 36 -0.61 -19.25 -13.81
N PHE A 37 -0.03 -18.05 -13.93
CA PHE A 37 1.02 -17.59 -13.02
C PHE A 37 0.55 -17.59 -11.57
N CYS A 38 -0.61 -17.01 -11.29
CA CYS A 38 -1.19 -16.92 -9.94
C CYS A 38 -1.48 -18.28 -9.30
N ASN A 39 -1.80 -19.30 -10.10
CA ASN A 39 -2.01 -20.67 -9.63
C ASN A 39 -0.69 -21.38 -9.29
N VAL A 40 0.37 -21.10 -10.06
CA VAL A 40 1.71 -21.68 -9.87
C VAL A 40 2.46 -21.00 -8.71
N PHE A 41 2.16 -19.73 -8.44
CA PHE A 41 2.70 -18.94 -7.34
C PHE A 41 1.57 -18.56 -6.38
N PRO A 42 1.09 -19.48 -5.53
CA PRO A 42 0.02 -19.17 -4.58
C PRO A 42 0.48 -18.15 -3.53
N LEU A 43 -0.43 -17.29 -3.08
CA LEU A 43 -0.19 -16.41 -1.94
C LEU A 43 -0.09 -17.27 -0.68
N GLU A 44 1.04 -17.22 0.03
CA GLU A 44 1.16 -17.92 1.30
C GLU A 44 0.27 -17.22 2.35
N VAL A 45 -0.65 -17.97 2.95
CA VAL A 45 -1.46 -17.54 4.10
C VAL A 45 -0.50 -17.40 5.29
N PRO A 46 -0.62 -16.35 6.14
CA PRO A 46 0.32 -16.07 7.22
C PRO A 46 0.24 -17.04 8.42
N ASP A 47 0.08 -18.33 8.17
CA ASP A 47 0.24 -19.39 9.17
C ASP A 47 1.70 -19.87 9.20
N GLY A 48 2.55 -19.07 9.85
CA GLY A 48 3.51 -19.58 10.84
C GLY A 48 4.71 -20.42 10.42
N ARG A 49 4.96 -20.73 9.14
CA ARG A 49 6.21 -21.43 8.73
C ARG A 49 6.92 -20.72 7.60
N ARG A 50 7.60 -19.61 7.94
CA ARG A 50 8.80 -19.21 7.17
C ARG A 50 9.79 -20.38 7.25
N ARG A 51 9.85 -21.19 6.20
CA ARG A 51 10.91 -22.20 6.02
C ARG A 51 12.22 -21.42 6.01
N ARG A 52 12.95 -21.46 7.13
CA ARG A 52 14.36 -21.09 7.18
C ARG A 52 15.08 -22.00 6.18
N THR A 53 15.40 -21.47 5.01
CA THR A 53 16.48 -21.99 4.18
C THR A 53 17.78 -21.38 4.71
N ASP A 54 18.74 -22.26 5.02
CA ASP A 54 19.96 -21.93 5.74
C ASP A 54 20.77 -20.81 5.08
N SER A 55 21.32 -19.96 5.94
CA SER A 55 21.91 -18.64 5.71
C SER A 55 23.25 -18.60 4.97
N SER A 56 23.64 -19.67 4.26
CA SER A 56 24.90 -19.73 3.50
C SER A 56 24.73 -19.51 2.00
N GLU A 57 23.55 -19.75 1.43
CA GLU A 57 23.28 -19.55 -0.01
C GLU A 57 22.82 -18.12 -0.37
N GLU A 58 22.28 -17.38 0.60
CA GLU A 58 21.72 -16.02 0.43
C GLU A 58 22.78 -14.98 0.00
N HIS A 59 24.02 -15.13 0.44
CA HIS A 59 25.10 -14.18 0.12
C HIS A 59 25.70 -14.40 -1.27
N ALA A 60 25.65 -15.63 -1.81
CA ALA A 60 25.99 -15.91 -3.20
C ALA A 60 24.83 -15.56 -4.14
N ALA A 61 23.58 -15.79 -3.70
CA ALA A 61 22.36 -15.46 -4.46
C ALA A 61 22.10 -13.95 -4.62
N ALA A 62 22.54 -13.12 -3.66
CA ALA A 62 22.41 -11.66 -3.75
C ALA A 62 23.29 -11.03 -4.85
N ALA A 63 24.40 -11.69 -5.25
CA ALA A 63 25.25 -11.25 -6.35
C ALA A 63 24.75 -11.76 -7.72
N SER A 64 23.97 -12.85 -7.73
CA SER A 64 23.30 -13.42 -8.90
C SER A 64 21.80 -13.10 -8.91
N MET A 65 21.41 -11.87 -8.57
CA MET A 65 20.04 -11.38 -8.72
C MET A 65 19.67 -11.54 -10.21
N ASP A 66 19.01 -12.65 -10.54
CA ASP A 66 18.96 -13.22 -11.88
C ASP A 66 18.19 -12.24 -12.77
N VAL A 67 18.77 -11.83 -13.89
CA VAL A 67 18.21 -10.84 -14.85
C VAL A 67 16.73 -11.09 -15.17
N LYS A 68 16.29 -12.34 -15.04
CA LYS A 68 14.91 -12.82 -15.20
C LYS A 68 13.93 -12.27 -14.17
N GLU A 69 14.33 -12.07 -12.93
CA GLU A 69 13.47 -11.56 -11.84
C GLU A 69 13.13 -10.08 -12.06
N LYS A 70 14.16 -9.28 -12.34
CA LYS A 70 13.97 -7.88 -12.73
C LYS A 70 13.10 -7.78 -13.99
N ARG A 71 13.38 -8.61 -15.00
CA ARG A 71 12.60 -8.65 -16.24
C ARG A 71 11.14 -9.01 -15.99
N LEU A 72 10.85 -9.93 -15.08
CA LEU A 72 9.48 -10.27 -14.72
C LEU A 72 8.76 -9.09 -14.06
N PHE A 73 9.40 -8.41 -13.10
CA PHE A 73 8.84 -7.21 -12.48
C PHE A 73 8.60 -6.10 -13.52
N ASP A 74 9.58 -5.85 -14.39
CA ASP A 74 9.46 -4.92 -15.54
C ASP A 74 8.26 -5.27 -16.42
N SER A 75 8.10 -6.54 -16.75
CA SER A 75 7.02 -7.03 -17.62
C SER A 75 5.64 -6.84 -17.00
N VAL A 76 5.46 -7.14 -15.71
CA VAL A 76 4.18 -6.97 -15.01
C VAL A 76 3.87 -5.48 -14.77
N HIS A 77 4.88 -4.67 -14.45
CA HIS A 77 4.71 -3.21 -14.35
C HIS A 77 4.31 -2.60 -15.69
N ARG A 78 4.93 -3.02 -16.79
CA ARG A 78 4.57 -2.59 -18.14
C ARG A 78 3.13 -3.00 -18.49
N LEU A 79 2.70 -4.20 -18.11
CA LEU A 79 1.32 -4.64 -18.30
C LEU A 79 0.34 -3.70 -17.59
N LEU A 80 0.62 -3.35 -16.32
CA LEU A 80 -0.20 -2.40 -15.56
C LEU A 80 -0.26 -1.04 -16.26
N LYS A 81 0.90 -0.49 -16.64
CA LYS A 81 0.98 0.80 -17.32
C LYS A 81 0.17 0.78 -18.62
N THR A 82 0.32 -0.25 -19.46
CA THR A 82 -0.45 -0.33 -20.69
C THR A 82 -1.95 -0.45 -20.44
N ALA A 83 -2.39 -1.24 -19.46
CA ALA A 83 -3.81 -1.35 -19.14
C ALA A 83 -4.39 0.02 -18.72
N VAL A 84 -3.66 0.76 -17.88
CA VAL A 84 -4.03 2.13 -17.46
C VAL A 84 -4.08 3.10 -18.63
N ASP A 85 -3.06 3.10 -19.50
CA ASP A 85 -2.99 3.97 -20.66
C ASP A 85 -4.11 3.66 -21.68
N THR A 86 -4.47 2.38 -21.86
CA THR A 86 -5.58 1.94 -22.73
C THR A 86 -6.92 2.47 -22.23
N THR A 87 -7.25 2.29 -20.94
CA THR A 87 -8.50 2.81 -20.36
C THR A 87 -8.56 4.33 -20.40
N ALA A 88 -7.42 5.01 -20.20
CA ALA A 88 -7.37 6.48 -20.28
C ALA A 88 -7.62 7.02 -21.70
N THR A 89 -7.26 6.27 -22.74
CA THR A 89 -7.34 6.71 -24.15
C THR A 89 -8.57 6.17 -24.90
N SER A 90 -9.25 5.16 -24.36
CA SER A 90 -10.42 4.53 -24.97
C SER A 90 -11.62 4.57 -24.04
N SER A 91 -12.64 5.36 -24.39
CA SER A 91 -13.87 5.53 -23.60
C SER A 91 -14.73 4.27 -23.47
N THR A 92 -14.43 3.22 -24.26
CA THR A 92 -15.14 1.94 -24.23
C THR A 92 -14.31 0.79 -23.66
N ALA A 93 -13.03 1.02 -23.32
CA ALA A 93 -12.14 -0.02 -22.82
C ALA A 93 -12.16 -0.08 -21.28
N ASP A 94 -12.94 -1.00 -20.73
CA ASP A 94 -12.88 -1.37 -19.32
C ASP A 94 -11.86 -2.48 -19.06
N GLU A 95 -10.69 -2.07 -18.56
CA GLU A 95 -9.58 -2.96 -18.19
C GLU A 95 -9.59 -3.31 -16.70
N SER A 96 -10.65 -3.00 -15.95
CA SER A 96 -10.70 -3.20 -14.50
C SER A 96 -10.36 -4.64 -14.08
N ASP A 97 -10.90 -5.65 -14.76
CA ASP A 97 -10.61 -7.06 -14.48
C ASP A 97 -9.14 -7.42 -14.72
N VAL A 98 -8.55 -6.89 -15.79
CA VAL A 98 -7.15 -7.11 -16.15
C VAL A 98 -6.25 -6.47 -15.10
N VAL A 99 -6.57 -5.24 -14.71
CA VAL A 99 -5.84 -4.54 -13.64
C VAL A 99 -5.92 -5.32 -12.34
N LEU A 100 -7.10 -5.81 -11.93
CA LEU A 100 -7.24 -6.64 -10.73
C LEU A 100 -6.35 -7.88 -10.78
N MET A 101 -6.32 -8.58 -11.91
CA MET A 101 -5.47 -9.75 -12.11
C MET A 101 -3.97 -9.40 -12.08
N ILE A 102 -3.59 -8.26 -12.65
CA ILE A 102 -2.20 -7.74 -12.59
C ILE A 102 -1.82 -7.40 -11.14
N LEU A 103 -2.71 -6.77 -10.37
CA LEU A 103 -2.47 -6.47 -8.95
C LEU A 103 -2.30 -7.75 -8.13
N ASP A 104 -3.12 -8.77 -8.37
CA ASP A 104 -2.98 -10.08 -7.75
C ASP A 104 -1.67 -10.78 -8.12
N THR A 105 -1.20 -10.59 -9.36
CA THR A 105 0.14 -11.02 -9.79
C THR A 105 1.23 -10.28 -9.01
N PHE A 106 1.11 -8.96 -8.82
CA PHE A 106 2.04 -8.17 -8.03
C PHE A 106 2.13 -8.64 -6.57
N LYS A 107 1.01 -8.95 -5.91
CA LYS A 107 1.01 -9.46 -4.53
C LYS A 107 1.90 -10.71 -4.41
N ARG A 108 1.79 -11.64 -5.37
CA ARG A 108 2.59 -12.87 -5.42
C ARG A 108 4.05 -12.58 -5.74
N LEU A 109 4.33 -11.68 -6.67
CA LEU A 109 5.68 -11.24 -6.98
C LEU A 109 6.38 -10.63 -5.77
N LEU A 110 5.70 -9.79 -4.99
CA LEU A 110 6.30 -9.12 -3.83
C LEU A 110 6.66 -10.09 -2.70
N GLN A 111 5.94 -11.21 -2.57
CA GLN A 111 6.28 -12.31 -1.65
C GLN A 111 7.40 -13.19 -2.21
N TRP A 112 7.48 -13.33 -3.54
CA TRP A 112 8.46 -14.17 -4.19
C TRP A 112 9.84 -13.50 -4.18
N ARG A 113 10.84 -14.19 -3.60
CA ARG A 113 12.27 -13.83 -3.66
C ARG A 113 12.60 -12.36 -3.33
N GLU A 114 11.88 -11.78 -2.38
CA GLU A 114 12.13 -10.41 -1.89
C GLU A 114 12.13 -9.32 -2.98
N LEU A 115 11.33 -9.49 -4.04
CA LEU A 115 11.27 -8.52 -5.16
C LEU A 115 10.77 -7.13 -4.76
N HIS A 116 10.30 -6.94 -3.52
CA HIS A 116 10.04 -5.61 -2.97
C HIS A 116 11.31 -4.71 -2.96
N LYS A 117 12.53 -5.27 -3.09
CA LYS A 117 13.79 -4.53 -3.36
C LYS A 117 13.77 -3.71 -4.64
N LEU A 118 12.91 -4.06 -5.59
CA LEU A 118 12.78 -3.36 -6.87
C LEU A 118 11.84 -2.16 -6.79
N VAL A 119 10.91 -2.12 -5.84
CA VAL A 119 9.86 -1.10 -5.70
C VAL A 119 10.37 0.34 -5.87
N PRO A 120 11.45 0.79 -5.21
CA PRO A 120 11.82 2.21 -5.27
C PRO A 120 12.27 2.66 -6.67
N LYS A 121 12.53 1.72 -7.59
CA LYS A 121 13.01 2.00 -8.96
C LYS A 121 11.89 2.23 -9.96
N TYR A 122 10.63 2.00 -9.58
CA TYR A 122 9.49 2.07 -10.48
C TYR A 122 8.52 3.16 -10.04
N SER A 123 7.96 3.87 -11.01
CA SER A 123 6.88 4.80 -10.74
C SER A 123 5.63 4.03 -10.28
N ILE A 124 5.00 4.53 -9.23
CA ILE A 124 3.73 4.03 -8.70
C ILE A 124 2.52 4.70 -9.36
N LYS A 125 2.71 5.70 -10.24
CA LYS A 125 1.60 6.40 -10.91
C LYS A 125 0.55 5.47 -11.53
N PRO A 126 0.91 4.37 -12.23
CA PRO A 126 -0.11 3.46 -12.77
C PRO A 126 -1.01 2.85 -11.68
N PHE A 127 -0.45 2.55 -10.50
CA PHE A 127 -1.20 2.05 -9.35
C PHE A 127 -2.13 3.13 -8.79
N LEU A 128 -1.63 4.36 -8.65
CA LEU A 128 -2.43 5.49 -8.16
C LEU A 128 -3.58 5.84 -9.10
N THR A 129 -3.35 5.78 -10.42
CA THR A 129 -4.40 6.04 -11.41
C THR A 129 -5.54 5.03 -11.31
N CYS A 130 -5.24 3.73 -11.31
CA CYS A 130 -6.29 2.70 -11.26
C CYS A 130 -6.97 2.59 -9.89
N MET A 131 -6.28 2.96 -8.81
CA MET A 131 -6.85 3.07 -7.46
C MET A 131 -8.08 3.99 -7.44
N MET A 132 -8.14 5.01 -8.28
CA MET A 132 -9.25 5.98 -8.31
C MET A 132 -10.48 5.53 -9.13
N TRP A 133 -10.41 4.38 -9.80
CA TRP A 133 -11.50 3.94 -10.69
C TRP A 133 -12.65 3.26 -9.97
N SER A 134 -12.35 2.46 -8.93
CA SER A 134 -13.37 1.76 -8.15
C SER A 134 -12.88 1.41 -6.74
N PRO A 135 -13.78 1.22 -5.76
CA PRO A 135 -13.40 0.81 -4.40
C PRO A 135 -12.66 -0.54 -4.35
N GLN A 136 -13.00 -1.47 -5.25
CA GLN A 136 -12.34 -2.77 -5.32
C GLN A 136 -10.88 -2.62 -5.78
N LEU A 137 -10.64 -1.79 -6.79
CA LEU A 137 -9.29 -1.46 -7.25
C LEU A 137 -8.52 -0.72 -6.16
N ALA A 138 -9.15 0.26 -5.49
CA ALA A 138 -8.52 0.98 -4.38
C ALA A 138 -8.04 0.01 -3.29
N SER A 139 -8.91 -0.89 -2.84
CA SER A 139 -8.57 -1.91 -1.84
C SER A 139 -7.43 -2.81 -2.32
N SER A 140 -7.47 -3.29 -3.57
CA SER A 140 -6.43 -4.18 -4.11
C SER A 140 -5.07 -3.47 -4.26
N VAL A 141 -5.05 -2.22 -4.70
CA VAL A 141 -3.80 -1.43 -4.80
C VAL A 141 -3.24 -1.13 -3.41
N LEU A 142 -4.09 -0.75 -2.45
CA LEU A 142 -3.65 -0.52 -1.07
C LEU A 142 -3.02 -1.77 -0.44
N GLN A 143 -3.57 -2.96 -0.72
CA GLN A 143 -2.93 -4.22 -0.32
C GLN A 143 -1.53 -4.37 -0.94
N VAL A 144 -1.36 -4.06 -2.22
CA VAL A 144 -0.05 -4.08 -2.89
C VAL A 144 0.91 -3.10 -2.20
N PHE A 145 0.49 -1.87 -1.91
CA PHE A 145 1.33 -0.89 -1.21
C PHE A 145 1.70 -1.32 0.21
N LEU A 146 0.77 -1.93 0.96
CA LEU A 146 1.04 -2.51 2.27
C LEU A 146 2.03 -3.69 2.20
N MET A 147 2.12 -4.40 1.07
CA MET A 147 3.14 -5.42 0.85
C MET A 147 4.48 -4.79 0.46
N MET A 148 4.46 -3.73 -0.36
CA MET A 148 5.66 -3.00 -0.80
C MET A 148 6.43 -2.34 0.36
N LYS A 149 5.75 -1.92 1.44
CA LYS A 149 6.40 -1.38 2.65
C LYS A 149 7.14 -2.44 3.49
N THR A 150 7.00 -3.72 3.18
CA THR A 150 7.64 -4.78 3.97
C THR A 150 9.15 -4.69 3.80
N ARG A 151 9.87 -4.53 4.91
CA ARG A 151 11.34 -4.52 4.90
C ARG A 151 11.88 -5.89 4.50
N PRO A 152 12.85 -5.97 3.56
CA PRO A 152 13.48 -7.23 3.21
C PRO A 152 14.15 -7.91 4.39
N THR A 153 14.08 -9.23 4.41
CA THR A 153 14.90 -10.07 5.29
C THR A 153 16.29 -10.26 4.65
N GLY A 154 17.27 -10.75 5.42
CA GLY A 154 18.61 -11.04 4.87
C GLY A 154 19.41 -9.85 4.35
N LEU A 155 19.09 -8.61 4.76
CA LEU A 155 19.85 -7.43 4.37
C LEU A 155 21.25 -7.42 5.03
N LYS A 156 22.26 -6.99 4.26
CA LYS A 156 23.66 -6.91 4.70
C LYS A 156 23.86 -6.01 5.93
N SER A 157 23.04 -4.97 6.07
CA SER A 157 23.03 -4.08 7.23
C SER A 157 21.66 -3.43 7.41
N THR A 158 21.44 -2.87 8.60
CA THR A 158 20.29 -2.03 8.91
C THR A 158 20.25 -0.80 7.99
N GLU A 159 21.38 -0.12 7.80
CA GLU A 159 21.49 1.08 6.95
C GLU A 159 20.99 0.87 5.51
N VAL A 160 21.25 -0.31 4.91
CA VAL A 160 20.74 -0.64 3.57
C VAL A 160 19.22 -0.73 3.56
N GLY A 161 18.64 -1.29 4.62
CA GLY A 161 17.19 -1.35 4.78
C GLY A 161 16.57 0.02 5.00
N ASP A 162 17.20 0.86 5.81
CA ASP A 162 16.72 2.21 6.11
C ASP A 162 16.79 3.09 4.85
N LYS A 163 17.87 2.97 4.07
CA LYS A 163 18.00 3.64 2.77
C LYS A 163 16.94 3.18 1.78
N MET A 164 16.67 1.88 1.71
CA MET A 164 15.67 1.34 0.80
C MET A 164 14.25 1.78 1.19
N GLU A 165 13.98 1.81 2.49
CA GLU A 165 12.72 2.31 3.03
C GLU A 165 12.53 3.80 2.74
N MET A 166 13.56 4.62 2.99
CA MET A 166 13.57 6.04 2.63
C MET A 166 13.29 6.25 1.14
N LEU A 167 13.96 5.50 0.26
CA LEU A 167 13.72 5.57 -1.18
C LEU A 167 12.29 5.15 -1.55
N ASN A 168 11.72 4.13 -0.93
CA ASN A 168 10.34 3.72 -1.16
C ASN A 168 9.36 4.84 -0.79
N LYS A 169 9.52 5.44 0.39
CA LYS A 169 8.67 6.54 0.86
C LYS A 169 8.80 7.77 -0.03
N ARG A 170 10.03 8.10 -0.44
CA ARG A 170 10.30 9.21 -1.33
C ARG A 170 9.70 8.99 -2.72
N THR A 171 9.88 7.82 -3.34
CA THR A 171 9.26 7.49 -4.62
C THR A 171 7.73 7.56 -4.52
N PHE A 172 7.16 7.06 -3.42
CA PHE A 172 5.72 7.18 -3.15
C PHE A 172 5.27 8.64 -3.07
N ALA A 173 6.02 9.48 -2.37
CA ALA A 173 5.77 10.90 -2.24
C ALA A 173 5.91 11.65 -3.58
N ASP A 174 6.95 11.34 -4.37
CA ASP A 174 7.27 11.99 -5.66
C ASP A 174 6.20 11.74 -6.73
N ASP A 175 5.51 10.61 -6.63
CA ASP A 175 4.39 10.28 -7.49
C ASP A 175 3.03 10.77 -6.95
N LEU A 176 3.02 11.64 -5.94
CA LEU A 176 1.82 12.21 -5.28
C LEU A 176 0.99 11.18 -4.50
N GLY A 177 1.60 10.08 -4.05
CA GLY A 177 0.91 9.00 -3.37
C GLY A 177 0.17 9.47 -2.11
N PHE A 178 0.78 10.34 -1.29
CA PHE A 178 0.15 10.83 -0.06
C PHE A 178 -1.07 11.71 -0.32
N GLN A 179 -1.04 12.56 -1.37
CA GLN A 179 -2.18 13.37 -1.77
C GLN A 179 -3.35 12.49 -2.25
N VAL A 180 -3.06 11.42 -2.98
CA VAL A 180 -4.07 10.42 -3.39
C VAL A 180 -4.65 9.70 -2.18
N LEU A 181 -3.82 9.27 -1.22
CA LEU A 181 -4.31 8.69 0.04
C LEU A 181 -5.19 9.66 0.83
N GLY A 182 -4.81 10.93 0.93
CA GLY A 182 -5.62 11.96 1.57
C GLY A 182 -6.98 12.13 0.89
N SER A 183 -7.01 12.08 -0.44
CA SER A 183 -8.25 12.12 -1.23
C SER A 183 -9.12 10.88 -0.98
N LEU A 184 -8.53 9.69 -0.86
CA LEU A 184 -9.26 8.48 -0.49
C LEU A 184 -9.87 8.58 0.92
N LEU A 185 -9.14 9.12 1.89
CA LEU A 185 -9.67 9.36 3.24
C LEU A 185 -10.87 10.30 3.21
N ALA A 186 -10.84 11.34 2.38
CA ALA A 186 -11.96 12.26 2.23
C ALA A 186 -13.17 11.60 1.53
N GLN A 187 -12.94 10.80 0.47
CA GLN A 187 -13.99 10.12 -0.29
C GLN A 187 -14.70 9.02 0.51
N HIS A 188 -13.94 8.28 1.30
CA HIS A 188 -14.45 7.17 2.13
C HIS A 188 -14.78 7.61 3.56
N HIS A 189 -15.01 8.91 3.79
CA HIS A 189 -15.37 9.45 5.08
C HIS A 189 -16.54 8.69 5.73
N PRO A 190 -16.52 8.37 7.05
CA PRO A 190 -17.55 7.55 7.70
C PRO A 190 -18.99 8.08 7.56
N SER A 191 -19.16 9.39 7.51
CA SER A 191 -20.46 10.05 7.29
C SER A 191 -20.85 10.21 5.81
N SER A 192 -20.08 9.64 4.88
CA SER A 192 -20.37 9.71 3.45
C SER A 192 -21.56 8.82 3.12
N VAL A 193 -22.61 9.42 2.55
CA VAL A 193 -23.84 8.72 2.11
C VAL A 193 -23.57 7.88 0.84
N LEU A 194 -22.42 8.06 0.20
CA LEU A 194 -22.12 7.52 -1.12
C LEU A 194 -21.61 6.08 -1.12
N LEU A 195 -21.15 5.54 0.02
CA LEU A 195 -20.60 4.17 0.10
C LEU A 195 -21.11 3.40 1.33
N PRO A 196 -21.45 2.10 1.19
CA PRO A 196 -21.70 1.23 2.33
C PRO A 196 -20.46 1.14 3.23
N SER A 197 -20.66 1.24 4.55
CA SER A 197 -19.59 1.17 5.56
C SER A 197 -18.62 -0.01 5.37
N SER A 198 -19.12 -1.18 4.95
CA SER A 198 -18.33 -2.40 4.71
C SER A 198 -17.27 -2.27 3.61
N THR A 199 -17.45 -1.33 2.67
CA THR A 199 -16.49 -1.08 1.57
C THR A 199 -15.50 0.02 1.90
N ALA A 200 -15.88 0.97 2.77
CA ALA A 200 -15.06 2.11 3.14
C ALA A 200 -14.01 1.76 4.20
N GLU A 201 -14.37 0.94 5.20
CA GLU A 201 -13.49 0.64 6.34
C GLU A 201 -12.12 0.04 5.93
N PRO A 202 -12.03 -0.96 5.02
CA PRO A 202 -10.73 -1.52 4.63
C PRO A 202 -9.84 -0.51 3.90
N ILE A 203 -10.43 0.39 3.12
CA ILE A 203 -9.72 1.44 2.38
C ILE A 203 -9.17 2.48 3.35
N LEU A 204 -10.01 2.95 4.30
CA LEU A 204 -9.57 3.86 5.35
C LEU A 204 -8.44 3.25 6.17
N GLN A 205 -8.59 1.99 6.59
CA GLN A 205 -7.60 1.33 7.43
C GLN A 205 -6.26 1.15 6.70
N ALA A 206 -6.29 0.70 5.45
CA ALA A 206 -5.08 0.52 4.68
C ALA A 206 -4.39 1.86 4.37
N SER A 207 -5.15 2.91 4.05
CA SER A 207 -4.62 4.26 3.80
C SER A 207 -3.95 4.83 5.06
N LEU A 208 -4.63 4.76 6.22
CA LEU A 208 -4.07 5.23 7.49
C LEU A 208 -2.84 4.45 7.93
N ARG A 209 -2.78 3.14 7.67
CA ARG A 209 -1.58 2.33 7.96
C ARG A 209 -0.36 2.78 7.15
N ILE A 210 -0.54 3.25 5.92
CA ILE A 210 0.57 3.76 5.09
C ILE A 210 1.06 5.10 5.64
N PHE A 211 0.13 6.00 6.01
CA PHE A 211 0.47 7.24 6.72
C PHE A 211 1.22 6.96 8.02
N HIS A 212 0.66 6.12 8.89
CA HIS A 212 1.22 5.79 10.21
C HIS A 212 2.60 5.17 10.10
N TRP A 213 2.79 4.24 9.17
CA TRP A 213 4.11 3.66 8.90
C TRP A 213 5.16 4.72 8.51
N THR A 214 4.77 5.73 7.73
CA THR A 214 5.68 6.78 7.26
C THR A 214 5.96 7.83 8.32
N TYR A 215 4.91 8.23 9.05
CA TYR A 215 4.88 9.45 9.86
C TYR A 215 5.12 9.18 11.35
N VAL A 216 4.72 8.00 11.84
CA VAL A 216 4.84 7.60 13.24
C VAL A 216 5.82 6.44 13.37
N GLY A 217 5.47 5.27 12.84
CA GLY A 217 6.19 4.01 13.10
C GLY A 217 7.65 4.05 12.66
N ASN A 218 7.94 4.59 11.48
CA ASN A 218 9.30 4.64 10.94
C ASN A 218 9.71 6.06 10.54
N LYS A 219 9.33 7.09 11.32
CA LYS A 219 9.65 8.50 11.01
C LYS A 219 11.14 8.75 10.72
N HIS A 220 12.04 8.06 11.43
CA HIS A 220 13.49 8.21 11.32
C HIS A 220 14.09 7.87 9.93
N THR A 221 13.37 7.12 9.09
CA THR A 221 13.80 6.80 7.71
C THR A 221 13.10 7.69 6.67
N SER A 222 12.30 8.67 7.10
CA SER A 222 11.59 9.60 6.22
C SER A 222 12.40 10.90 6.09
N ASP A 223 12.65 11.37 4.88
CA ASP A 223 13.27 12.68 4.65
C ASP A 223 12.25 13.82 4.85
N ALA A 224 12.75 15.05 5.08
CA ALA A 224 11.92 16.21 5.40
C ALA A 224 10.87 16.51 4.30
N VAL A 225 11.24 16.40 3.02
CA VAL A 225 10.31 16.68 1.91
C VAL A 225 9.17 15.65 1.88
N THR A 226 9.49 14.38 2.15
CA THR A 226 8.48 13.34 2.31
C THR A 226 7.56 13.64 3.49
N LEU A 227 8.11 14.06 4.64
CA LEU A 227 7.32 14.40 5.82
C LEU A 227 6.40 15.60 5.57
N ASP A 228 6.87 16.67 4.93
CA ASP A 228 6.05 17.84 4.57
C ASP A 228 4.84 17.43 3.71
N ARG A 229 5.05 16.57 2.72
CA ARG A 229 3.97 16.06 1.87
C ARG A 229 2.96 15.19 2.64
N VAL A 230 3.42 14.45 3.64
CA VAL A 230 2.54 13.70 4.54
C VAL A 230 1.71 14.67 5.40
N THR A 231 2.35 15.67 6.00
CA THR A 231 1.72 16.72 6.79
C THR A 231 0.61 17.40 6.00
N ASP A 232 0.91 17.86 4.78
CA ASP A 232 -0.06 18.52 3.90
C ASP A 232 -1.24 17.60 3.55
N ALA A 233 -0.97 16.33 3.24
CA ALA A 233 -2.02 15.37 2.92
C ALA A 233 -2.93 15.07 4.13
N LEU A 234 -2.36 14.95 5.34
CA LEU A 234 -3.12 14.72 6.57
C LEU A 234 -3.92 15.96 6.97
N LEU A 235 -3.38 17.18 6.82
CA LEU A 235 -4.12 18.43 7.03
C LEU A 235 -5.31 18.54 6.09
N ASN A 236 -5.17 18.12 4.84
CA ASN A 236 -6.29 18.06 3.90
C ASN A 236 -7.33 17.01 4.29
N ALA A 237 -6.91 15.88 4.85
CA ALA A 237 -7.77 14.80 5.35
C ALA A 237 -8.24 14.96 6.81
N ARG A 238 -7.96 16.10 7.45
CA ARG A 238 -8.15 16.34 8.90
C ARG A 238 -9.56 16.02 9.40
N LEU A 239 -10.60 16.33 8.62
CA LEU A 239 -11.98 16.07 9.02
C LEU A 239 -12.23 14.56 9.21
N THR A 240 -11.75 13.74 8.27
CA THR A 240 -11.83 12.28 8.37
C THR A 240 -11.04 11.78 9.58
N LEU A 241 -9.82 12.28 9.79
CA LEU A 241 -8.99 11.87 10.93
C LEU A 241 -9.67 12.17 12.28
N LEU A 242 -10.19 13.40 12.43
CA LEU A 242 -10.90 13.85 13.64
C LEU A 242 -12.15 13.00 13.89
N HIS A 243 -12.94 12.71 12.86
CA HIS A 243 -14.09 11.84 13.02
C HIS A 243 -13.71 10.41 13.37
N LEU A 244 -12.67 9.84 12.76
CA LEU A 244 -12.21 8.47 13.06
C LEU A 244 -11.62 8.34 14.46
N ALA A 245 -10.91 9.36 14.95
CA ALA A 245 -10.40 9.39 16.32
C ALA A 245 -11.55 9.48 17.36
N HIS A 246 -12.68 10.08 16.97
CA HIS A 246 -13.86 10.24 17.81
C HIS A 246 -14.82 9.03 17.80
N HIS A 247 -14.99 8.35 16.66
CA HIS A 247 -16.02 7.32 16.52
C HIS A 247 -15.67 6.04 17.31
N ARG A 248 -16.52 5.70 18.27
CA ARG A 248 -16.49 4.40 18.93
C ARG A 248 -16.94 3.32 17.92
N PRO A 249 -16.22 2.19 17.79
CA PRO A 249 -16.67 1.11 16.91
C PRO A 249 -18.09 0.68 17.30
N SER A 250 -18.96 0.55 16.32
CA SER A 250 -20.34 0.12 16.55
C SER A 250 -20.33 -1.30 17.14
N PRO A 251 -21.13 -1.61 18.18
CA PRO A 251 -21.20 -2.97 18.73
C PRO A 251 -21.68 -4.02 17.71
N SER A 252 -22.22 -3.59 16.57
CA SER A 252 -22.60 -4.46 15.44
C SER A 252 -21.46 -4.78 14.47
N SER A 253 -20.28 -4.15 14.56
CA SER A 253 -19.11 -4.50 13.73
C SER A 253 -18.39 -5.70 14.34
N SER A 254 -19.06 -6.86 14.31
CA SER A 254 -18.47 -8.17 14.58
C SER A 254 -17.67 -8.63 13.35
N SER A 255 -16.62 -7.91 13.00
CA SER A 255 -15.56 -8.44 12.16
C SER A 255 -14.28 -8.36 12.96
N TYR A 256 -13.91 -9.48 13.58
CA TYR A 256 -12.60 -9.74 14.17
C TYR A 256 -11.49 -9.11 13.31
N PRO A 257 -10.79 -8.06 13.76
CA PRO A 257 -9.39 -7.98 13.44
C PRO A 257 -8.64 -9.02 14.30
N PRO A 258 -7.49 -9.54 13.86
CA PRO A 258 -6.62 -10.26 14.77
C PRO A 258 -6.31 -9.38 16.00
N PRO A 259 -6.13 -9.96 17.20
CA PRO A 259 -5.95 -9.23 18.46
C PRO A 259 -4.70 -8.32 18.49
N SER A 260 -3.91 -8.29 17.43
CA SER A 260 -2.66 -7.55 17.28
C SER A 260 -2.73 -6.34 16.34
N SER A 261 -3.87 -6.04 15.70
CA SER A 261 -3.95 -4.88 14.79
C SER A 261 -4.60 -3.67 15.46
N PRO A 262 -3.95 -2.49 15.47
CA PRO A 262 -4.51 -1.29 16.08
C PRO A 262 -5.81 -0.91 15.37
N SER A 263 -6.82 -0.54 16.16
CA SER A 263 -8.11 -0.10 15.61
C SER A 263 -7.92 1.21 14.84
N LEU A 264 -8.82 1.48 13.89
CA LEU A 264 -8.84 2.72 13.10
C LEU A 264 -8.71 3.98 13.96
N ARG A 265 -9.39 3.97 15.12
CA ARG A 265 -9.35 5.04 16.11
C ARG A 265 -7.93 5.32 16.60
N HIS A 266 -7.18 4.29 17.02
CA HIS A 266 -5.81 4.46 17.52
C HIS A 266 -4.88 4.99 16.43
N ILE A 267 -4.98 4.45 15.20
CA ILE A 267 -4.14 4.92 14.10
C ILE A 267 -4.43 6.40 13.77
N ALA A 268 -5.70 6.80 13.78
CA ALA A 268 -6.09 8.18 13.55
C ALA A 268 -5.63 9.11 14.68
N ALA A 269 -5.72 8.68 15.94
CA ALA A 269 -5.24 9.44 17.10
C ALA A 269 -3.72 9.65 17.05
N ASP A 270 -2.94 8.59 16.84
CA ASP A 270 -1.48 8.67 16.69
C ASP A 270 -1.07 9.68 15.61
N LEU A 271 -1.75 9.63 14.46
CA LEU A 271 -1.49 10.55 13.34
C LEU A 271 -1.85 12.00 13.67
N LEU A 272 -2.93 12.23 14.41
CA LEU A 272 -3.32 13.57 14.86
C LEU A 272 -2.32 14.13 15.86
N LEU A 273 -1.87 13.33 16.83
CA LEU A 273 -0.85 13.75 17.82
C LEU A 273 0.45 14.13 17.13
N GLU A 274 0.92 13.29 16.21
CA GLU A 274 2.11 13.58 15.42
C GLU A 274 1.93 14.85 14.58
N LEU A 275 0.75 15.05 13.99
CA LEU A 275 0.43 16.25 13.22
C LEU A 275 0.47 17.51 14.09
N PHE A 276 -0.12 17.49 15.29
CA PHE A 276 -0.05 18.60 16.25
C PHE A 276 1.38 18.89 16.71
N SER A 277 2.25 17.87 16.80
CA SER A 277 3.62 18.04 17.28
C SER A 277 4.53 18.84 16.33
N VAL A 278 4.19 18.89 15.04
CA VAL A 278 4.98 19.59 14.01
C VAL A 278 4.24 20.74 13.33
N ALA A 279 2.94 20.86 13.56
CA ALA A 279 2.12 21.89 12.95
C ALA A 279 2.53 23.29 13.43
N ASP A 280 2.55 24.25 12.50
CA ASP A 280 2.70 25.65 12.86
C ASP A 280 1.40 26.22 13.48
N VAL A 281 1.46 27.45 14.00
CA VAL A 281 0.32 28.09 14.67
C VAL A 281 -0.90 28.21 13.75
N ALA A 282 -0.71 28.46 12.45
CA ALA A 282 -1.82 28.58 11.51
C ALA A 282 -2.47 27.22 11.25
N GLN A 283 -1.67 26.17 11.06
CA GLN A 283 -2.14 24.79 10.89
C GLN A 283 -2.84 24.28 12.15
N VAL A 284 -2.33 24.57 13.34
CA VAL A 284 -2.98 24.26 14.61
C VAL A 284 -4.34 24.95 14.71
N THR A 285 -4.42 26.22 14.33
CA THR A 285 -5.70 26.96 14.33
C THR A 285 -6.72 26.28 13.42
N VAL A 286 -6.32 25.89 12.20
CA VAL A 286 -7.19 25.16 11.27
C VAL A 286 -7.66 23.81 11.84
N LEU A 287 -6.76 23.07 12.51
CA LEU A 287 -7.12 21.80 13.15
C LEU A 287 -8.10 22.00 14.31
N GLN A 288 -7.86 23.01 15.16
CA GLN A 288 -8.73 23.34 16.30
C GLN A 288 -10.11 23.80 15.84
N ASP A 289 -10.19 24.66 14.82
CA ASP A 289 -11.45 25.11 14.25
C ASP A 289 -12.22 23.94 13.64
N THR A 290 -11.55 23.06 12.89
CA THR A 290 -12.19 21.86 12.34
C THR A 290 -12.67 20.91 13.43
N ALA A 291 -11.87 20.71 14.49
CA ALA A 291 -12.24 19.88 15.63
C ALA A 291 -13.41 20.46 16.43
N ARG A 292 -13.50 21.79 16.52
CA ARG A 292 -14.65 22.50 17.11
C ARG A 292 -15.90 22.27 16.28
N ASP A 293 -15.80 22.44 14.96
CA ASP A 293 -16.93 22.30 14.03
C ASP A 293 -17.49 20.87 13.99
N CYS A 294 -16.64 19.85 14.12
CA CYS A 294 -17.08 18.44 14.14
C CYS A 294 -17.30 17.88 15.56
N GLY A 295 -17.14 18.69 16.61
CA GLY A 295 -17.34 18.26 18.01
C GLY A 295 -16.26 17.31 18.56
N ALA A 296 -15.16 17.08 17.83
CA ALA A 296 -14.06 16.20 18.26
C ALA A 296 -13.11 16.85 19.28
N LEU A 297 -13.16 18.18 19.46
CA LEU A 297 -12.20 18.92 20.29
C LEU A 297 -12.11 18.41 21.74
N LEU A 298 -13.25 18.16 22.39
CA LEU A 298 -13.29 17.70 23.78
C LEU A 298 -12.67 16.31 23.96
N TYR A 299 -12.79 15.46 22.95
CA TYR A 299 -12.24 14.11 22.97
C TYR A 299 -10.74 14.10 22.76
N MET A 300 -10.23 14.92 21.85
CA MET A 300 -8.78 15.06 21.69
C MET A 300 -8.12 15.60 22.96
N LEU A 301 -8.78 16.53 23.65
CA LEU A 301 -8.30 17.02 24.95
C LEU A 301 -8.29 15.91 26.00
N SER A 302 -9.34 15.06 26.04
CA SER A 302 -9.36 13.90 26.94
C SER A 302 -8.25 12.90 26.63
N ASP A 303 -8.07 12.54 25.36
CA ASP A 303 -7.06 11.56 24.91
C ASP A 303 -5.63 12.05 25.15
N ALA A 304 -5.37 13.34 24.94
CA ALA A 304 -4.09 13.98 25.26
C ALA A 304 -3.80 13.98 26.78
N LEU A 305 -4.81 14.24 27.62
CA LEU A 305 -4.65 14.19 29.08
C LEU A 305 -4.40 12.78 29.60
N ASP A 306 -4.98 11.76 28.96
CA ASP A 306 -4.78 10.36 29.33
C ASP A 306 -3.39 9.83 28.91
N THR A 307 -2.81 10.37 27.85
CA THR A 307 -1.48 9.95 27.34
C THR A 307 -0.31 10.57 28.11
N ASP A 308 -0.48 11.73 28.75
CA ASP A 308 0.52 12.38 29.61
C ASP A 308 0.66 11.75 31.02
N ILE A 309 -0.14 10.73 31.35
CA ILE A 309 -0.13 10.05 32.67
C ILE A 309 0.77 8.78 32.67
N HIS A 310 1.50 8.50 31.58
CA HIS A 310 2.44 7.37 31.46
C HIS A 310 3.83 7.80 30.96
#